data_AF-A0A5B8XX81-F1
#
_entry.id   AF-A0A5B8XX81-F1
#
_cell.length_a   1.000
_cell.length_b   1.000
_cell.length_c   1.000
_cell.angle_alpha   90.00
_cell.angle_beta   90.00
_cell.angle_gamma   90.00
#
_symmetry.space_group_name_H-M   'P 1'
#
loop_
_entity.id
_entity.type
_entity.pdbx_description
1 polymer ?
#
loop_
_entity_poly.entity_id
_entity_poly.type
_entity_poly.pdbx_seq_one_letter_code
_entity_poly.pdbx_strand_id
1 'polypeptide(L)'
;MILDIQPTPEGVLAACKHTRPDFRLAFQDLGAPWQNFVISPYAARATVLGASCGKRFYPHELRVRIPMMQELNPETAVWEGGTVPMWDQGVLEEPKYFSFFQDQPHAAFNPNHRAQWRAHELLHGAVGFFWHPEMTRFEFYVTARINEMLPVVHWYGFDEAGKARCDAHRNQTFIREYCPECESLAVPYWEQDASKRNQTDIFLELAEEMMHAESGACLQEIESGRMVQRRQAHLDPSSDAIGYLRGHWPRVTAWSFGAWVERFLTPRDYVQDASELLARSQAVYEMLRAGELRFDADSAGVLAEKRRAQDLAYRLLLTLEWVTPGQEAEAEDAAEAVFAHLEDVVHAESGLDLGHFEALEDLKAFVPAELVDMVLSDGFIPNGPAVQQVRAGVLSAYQVPHEVKDEECEEFVASEEFGAEGRLDARFAKFSGLEFLEFQAWLNSEPRQDVESDEFSILPEDVSELQLGDVRPHQTLLLREFHSAAISRVLEGFDELEEGQYWVARVVVRGDVRVMLLDETLHHILTHTFTDDFLEFEDELMELLDEGFLVYTRPVFPNPQ
;
A
#
# COMPACT_ATOMS: atom_id res chain seq x y z
N MET A 1 -5.52 -14.28 -23.72
CA MET A 1 -6.34 -13.12 -24.19
C MET A 1 -5.40 -11.97 -24.52
N ILE A 2 -5.61 -11.23 -25.63
CA ILE A 2 -4.73 -10.12 -26.04
C ILE A 2 -5.44 -8.77 -25.86
N LEU A 3 -4.86 -7.89 -25.03
CA LEU A 3 -5.29 -6.49 -24.93
C LEU A 3 -4.36 -5.59 -25.74
N ASP A 4 -4.90 -4.84 -26.69
CA ASP A 4 -4.17 -3.81 -27.44
C ASP A 4 -4.46 -2.42 -26.85
N ILE A 5 -3.45 -1.74 -26.30
CA ILE A 5 -3.60 -0.38 -25.77
C ILE A 5 -2.97 0.64 -26.72
N GLN A 6 -3.81 1.53 -27.23
CA GLN A 6 -3.42 2.60 -28.17
C GLN A 6 -2.54 3.67 -27.50
N PRO A 7 -1.70 4.39 -28.27
CA PRO A 7 -0.61 5.22 -27.73
C PRO A 7 -1.03 6.60 -27.21
N THR A 8 -2.18 7.15 -27.61
CA THR A 8 -2.62 8.47 -27.14
C THR A 8 -3.60 8.36 -25.97
N PRO A 9 -3.65 9.31 -25.02
CA PRO A 9 -4.70 9.35 -23.99
C PRO A 9 -6.09 9.21 -24.59
N GLU A 10 -6.39 9.93 -25.68
CA GLU A 10 -7.67 9.81 -26.41
C GLU A 10 -7.86 8.43 -27.03
N GLY A 11 -6.79 7.80 -27.49
CA GLY A 11 -6.77 6.45 -28.03
C GLY A 11 -7.00 5.38 -26.97
N VAL A 12 -6.42 5.55 -25.77
CA VAL A 12 -6.71 4.72 -24.60
C VAL A 12 -8.17 4.91 -24.18
N LEU A 13 -8.61 6.18 -24.03
CA LEU A 13 -9.98 6.57 -23.72
C LEU A 13 -11.00 6.00 -24.72
N ALA A 14 -10.65 5.99 -26.02
CA ALA A 14 -11.48 5.42 -27.08
C ALA A 14 -11.48 3.88 -27.05
N ALA A 15 -10.32 3.25 -26.81
CA ALA A 15 -10.18 1.80 -26.72
C ALA A 15 -10.98 1.23 -25.53
N CYS A 16 -10.87 1.79 -24.33
CA CYS A 16 -11.53 1.21 -23.15
C CYS A 16 -13.05 1.46 -23.09
N LYS A 17 -13.61 2.36 -23.92
CA LYS A 17 -15.08 2.43 -24.10
C LYS A 17 -15.64 1.15 -24.74
N HIS A 18 -14.83 0.39 -25.47
CA HIS A 18 -15.24 -0.81 -26.20
C HIS A 18 -14.76 -2.14 -25.57
N THR A 19 -13.78 -2.12 -24.65
CA THR A 19 -13.10 -3.34 -24.11
C THR A 19 -13.32 -3.59 -22.60
N ARG A 20 -14.43 -3.09 -22.01
CA ARG A 20 -14.69 -3.17 -20.56
C ARG A 20 -14.62 -4.58 -19.94
N PRO A 21 -15.19 -5.63 -20.54
CA PRO A 21 -15.09 -6.99 -19.98
C PRO A 21 -13.66 -7.54 -19.99
N ASP A 22 -12.83 -7.08 -20.92
CA ASP A 22 -11.51 -7.65 -21.17
C ASP A 22 -10.49 -7.20 -20.11
N PHE A 23 -10.60 -5.98 -19.55
CA PHE A 23 -9.69 -5.54 -18.48
C PHE A 23 -9.89 -6.30 -17.18
N ARG A 24 -11.14 -6.55 -16.77
CA ARG A 24 -11.40 -7.35 -15.56
C ARG A 24 -10.81 -8.75 -15.72
N LEU A 25 -11.08 -9.41 -16.85
CA LEU A 25 -10.52 -10.73 -17.14
C LEU A 25 -8.98 -10.72 -17.21
N ALA A 26 -8.37 -9.61 -17.65
CA ALA A 26 -6.91 -9.51 -17.78
C ALA A 26 -6.22 -9.34 -16.44
N PHE A 27 -6.84 -8.56 -15.54
CA PHE A 27 -6.16 -8.04 -14.37
C PHE A 27 -6.67 -8.63 -13.04
N GLN A 28 -7.78 -9.38 -13.04
CA GLN A 28 -8.31 -10.01 -11.82
C GLN A 28 -7.30 -10.96 -11.14
N ASP A 29 -6.42 -11.59 -11.91
CA ASP A 29 -5.42 -12.55 -11.41
C ASP A 29 -4.08 -11.87 -11.03
N LEU A 30 -4.04 -10.54 -11.00
CA LEU A 30 -2.83 -9.79 -10.58
C LEU A 30 -2.70 -9.68 -9.07
N GLY A 31 -3.65 -10.17 -8.26
CA GLY A 31 -3.53 -10.22 -6.79
C GLY A 31 -3.84 -8.91 -6.07
N ALA A 32 -4.52 -7.97 -6.72
CA ALA A 32 -5.08 -6.75 -6.12
C ALA A 32 -6.42 -6.41 -6.82
N PRO A 33 -7.28 -5.55 -6.23
CA PRO A 33 -8.53 -5.12 -6.86
C PRO A 33 -8.28 -4.57 -8.27
N TRP A 34 -8.89 -5.21 -9.27
CA TRP A 34 -8.57 -4.93 -10.68
C TRP A 34 -8.87 -3.48 -11.09
N GLN A 35 -9.81 -2.84 -10.40
CA GLN A 35 -10.21 -1.44 -10.58
C GLN A 35 -9.03 -0.49 -10.40
N ASN A 36 -8.10 -0.82 -9.49
CA ASN A 36 -6.94 0.01 -9.16
C ASN A 36 -5.98 0.15 -10.34
N PHE A 37 -5.97 -0.83 -11.24
CA PHE A 37 -5.13 -0.83 -12.44
C PHE A 37 -5.69 0.04 -13.56
N VAL A 38 -6.92 0.54 -13.44
CA VAL A 38 -7.62 1.28 -14.49
C VAL A 38 -8.21 2.59 -13.99
N ILE A 39 -7.71 3.13 -12.88
CA ILE A 39 -8.12 4.44 -12.34
C ILE A 39 -7.69 5.62 -13.23
N SER A 40 -6.70 5.41 -14.10
CA SER A 40 -6.29 6.33 -15.15
C SER A 40 -5.89 5.55 -16.41
N PRO A 41 -5.86 6.21 -17.59
CA PRO A 41 -5.31 5.61 -18.80
C PRO A 41 -3.87 5.10 -18.64
N TYR A 42 -3.05 5.82 -17.88
CA TYR A 42 -1.64 5.45 -17.68
C TYR A 42 -1.43 4.41 -16.59
N ALA A 43 -2.31 4.30 -15.59
CA ALA A 43 -2.32 3.16 -14.67
C ALA A 43 -2.50 1.85 -15.45
N ALA A 44 -3.39 1.83 -16.44
CA ALA A 44 -3.62 0.64 -17.26
C ALA A 44 -2.39 0.29 -18.10
N ARG A 45 -1.72 1.30 -18.68
CA ARG A 45 -0.49 1.11 -19.45
C ARG A 45 0.68 0.63 -18.59
N ALA A 46 0.87 1.24 -17.43
CA ALA A 46 1.85 0.82 -16.43
C ALA A 46 1.61 -0.61 -15.95
N THR A 47 0.35 -0.96 -15.71
CA THR A 47 -0.06 -2.32 -15.34
C THR A 47 0.30 -3.31 -16.42
N VAL A 48 -0.03 -3.05 -17.69
CA VAL A 48 0.34 -3.95 -18.79
C VAL A 48 1.85 -4.14 -18.87
N LEU A 49 2.64 -3.06 -18.75
CA LEU A 49 4.09 -3.15 -18.79
C LEU A 49 4.64 -4.07 -17.68
N GLY A 50 4.25 -3.84 -16.43
CA GLY A 50 4.74 -4.66 -15.31
C GLY A 50 4.20 -6.08 -15.30
N ALA A 51 2.91 -6.27 -15.59
CA ALA A 51 2.28 -7.59 -15.66
C ALA A 51 2.82 -8.42 -16.82
N SER A 52 3.21 -7.81 -17.95
CA SER A 52 3.84 -8.52 -19.08
C SER A 52 5.21 -9.09 -18.72
N CYS A 53 5.84 -8.59 -17.66
CA CYS A 53 7.07 -9.17 -17.12
C CYS A 53 6.79 -10.33 -16.13
N GLY A 54 5.52 -10.66 -15.85
CA GLY A 54 5.10 -11.66 -14.87
C GLY A 54 4.88 -11.12 -13.46
N LYS A 55 5.08 -9.81 -13.22
CA LYS A 55 4.93 -9.22 -11.88
C LYS A 55 3.44 -9.22 -11.50
N ARG A 56 3.18 -9.60 -10.26
CA ARG A 56 1.84 -9.66 -9.62
C ARG A 56 1.95 -9.14 -8.20
N PHE A 57 0.83 -9.04 -7.53
CA PHE A 57 0.73 -8.76 -6.11
C PHE A 57 0.48 -10.03 -5.30
N TYR A 58 1.04 -10.06 -4.11
CA TYR A 58 0.59 -10.94 -3.03
C TYR A 58 -0.01 -10.09 -1.91
N PRO A 59 -1.08 -10.52 -1.23
CA PRO A 59 -1.53 -9.88 0.01
C PRO A 59 -0.40 -9.88 1.06
N HIS A 60 0.05 -8.70 1.49
CA HIS A 60 1.17 -8.64 2.44
C HIS A 60 0.84 -9.29 3.80
N GLU A 61 -0.45 -9.42 4.12
CA GLU A 61 -0.94 -9.92 5.41
C GLU A 61 -0.84 -11.43 5.46
N LEU A 62 -0.72 -12.09 4.31
CA LEU A 62 -0.45 -13.53 4.18
C LEU A 62 1.04 -13.83 4.04
N ARG A 63 1.86 -12.82 3.78
CA ARG A 63 3.30 -13.02 3.60
C ARG A 63 4.00 -12.95 4.95
N VAL A 64 4.38 -14.10 5.48
CA VAL A 64 5.19 -14.16 6.70
C VAL A 64 6.66 -13.93 6.35
N ARG A 65 7.27 -12.88 6.90
CA ARG A 65 8.66 -12.54 6.60
C ARG A 65 9.62 -13.47 7.35
N ILE A 66 10.60 -13.97 6.62
CA ILE A 66 11.75 -14.63 7.23
C ILE A 66 12.60 -13.55 7.90
N PRO A 67 12.80 -13.59 9.23
CA PRO A 67 13.65 -12.62 9.91
C PRO A 67 15.07 -12.68 9.35
N MET A 68 15.66 -11.50 9.16
CA MET A 68 17.06 -11.39 8.76
C MET A 68 17.98 -11.60 9.96
N MET A 69 19.14 -12.21 9.74
CA MET A 69 20.21 -12.22 10.74
C MET A 69 20.67 -10.79 11.03
N GLN A 70 21.25 -10.58 12.22
CA GLN A 70 21.64 -9.25 12.67
C GLN A 70 22.62 -8.56 11.71
N GLU A 71 23.50 -9.32 11.07
CA GLU A 71 24.51 -8.86 10.11
C GLU A 71 23.89 -8.38 8.79
N LEU A 72 22.67 -8.83 8.48
CA LEU A 72 21.92 -8.47 7.28
C LEU A 72 20.91 -7.35 7.55
N ASN A 73 20.77 -6.92 8.80
CA ASN A 73 19.92 -5.80 9.15
C ASN A 73 20.39 -4.50 8.48
N PRO A 74 19.49 -3.54 8.22
CA PRO A 74 19.83 -2.21 7.73
C PRO A 74 20.94 -1.53 8.54
N GLU A 75 21.83 -0.81 7.86
CA GLU A 75 22.99 -0.13 8.48
C GLU A 75 22.61 1.01 9.42
N THR A 76 21.40 1.52 9.23
CA THR A 76 20.84 2.57 10.05
C THR A 76 19.50 2.07 10.55
N ALA A 77 19.17 2.41 11.80
CA ALA A 77 17.79 2.52 12.23
C ALA A 77 17.19 3.69 11.46
N VAL A 78 17.05 3.54 10.12
CA VAL A 78 16.52 4.61 9.27
C VAL A 78 15.16 4.97 9.81
N TRP A 79 14.41 3.99 10.37
CA TRP A 79 13.19 4.18 11.14
C TRP A 79 13.08 3.05 12.18
N GLU A 80 12.57 3.35 13.37
CA GLU A 80 12.30 2.39 14.44
C GLU A 80 11.32 1.32 13.90
N GLY A 81 11.53 0.01 14.18
CA GLY A 81 10.60 -1.03 13.69
C GLY A 81 11.17 -2.42 13.38
N GLY A 82 12.50 -2.60 13.35
CA GLY A 82 13.11 -3.92 13.10
C GLY A 82 13.10 -4.35 11.63
N THR A 83 13.17 -5.67 11.36
CA THR A 83 13.22 -6.26 10.00
C THR A 83 11.99 -7.11 9.65
N VAL A 84 11.05 -7.25 10.58
CA VAL A 84 9.80 -7.98 10.41
C VAL A 84 8.62 -7.02 10.64
N PRO A 85 7.50 -7.20 9.92
CA PRO A 85 6.33 -6.37 10.13
C PRO A 85 5.72 -6.60 11.51
N MET A 86 5.06 -5.58 12.06
CA MET A 86 4.38 -5.67 13.35
C MET A 86 2.93 -5.25 13.20
N TRP A 87 2.03 -5.97 13.86
CA TRP A 87 0.63 -5.57 13.92
C TRP A 87 0.44 -4.46 14.94
N ASP A 88 -0.13 -3.35 14.50
CA ASP A 88 -0.64 -2.29 15.35
C ASP A 88 -2.10 -1.99 15.00
N GLN A 89 -3.00 -2.27 15.95
CA GLN A 89 -4.43 -2.02 15.82
C GLN A 89 -5.10 -2.56 14.54
N GLY A 90 -4.63 -3.68 13.97
CA GLY A 90 -5.16 -4.22 12.71
C GLY A 90 -4.57 -3.63 11.43
N VAL A 91 -3.45 -2.90 11.55
CA VAL A 91 -2.57 -2.51 10.44
C VAL A 91 -1.26 -3.27 10.59
N LEU A 92 -0.83 -3.96 9.53
CA LEU A 92 0.47 -4.60 9.48
C LEU A 92 1.51 -3.56 9.07
N GLU A 93 2.17 -2.97 10.05
CA GLU A 93 3.18 -1.96 9.82
C GLU A 93 4.46 -2.61 9.30
N GLU A 94 4.84 -2.25 8.09
CA GLU A 94 6.08 -2.66 7.47
C GLU A 94 7.08 -1.49 7.56
N PRO A 95 8.35 -1.74 7.95
CA PRO A 95 9.36 -0.70 7.84
C PRO A 95 9.42 -0.22 6.38
N LYS A 96 9.48 1.10 6.14
CA LYS A 96 9.32 1.71 4.80
C LYS A 96 10.18 1.10 3.69
N TYR A 97 11.44 0.76 3.98
CA TYR A 97 12.36 0.13 3.02
C TYR A 97 12.36 -1.40 3.14
N PHE A 98 11.35 -1.96 3.79
CA PHE A 98 11.08 -3.39 3.83
C PHE A 98 9.76 -3.64 3.10
N SER A 99 8.77 -2.76 3.17
CA SER A 99 7.54 -2.82 2.36
C SER A 99 7.79 -2.78 0.84
N PHE A 100 9.00 -2.42 0.42
CA PHE A 100 9.36 -2.27 -0.98
C PHE A 100 10.79 -2.78 -1.23
N PHE A 101 10.95 -3.72 -2.16
CA PHE A 101 12.24 -4.12 -2.71
C PHE A 101 12.21 -3.98 -4.24
N GLN A 102 13.18 -3.25 -4.80
CA GLN A 102 13.32 -3.06 -6.25
C GLN A 102 13.58 -4.38 -6.98
N ASP A 103 14.22 -5.33 -6.29
CA ASP A 103 14.50 -6.69 -6.74
C ASP A 103 13.36 -7.69 -6.48
N GLN A 104 12.25 -7.28 -5.84
CA GLN A 104 11.21 -8.26 -5.51
C GLN A 104 10.55 -8.86 -6.77
N PRO A 105 10.45 -10.21 -6.87
CA PRO A 105 9.75 -10.85 -7.98
C PRO A 105 8.29 -10.41 -8.08
N HIS A 106 7.60 -10.31 -6.94
CA HIS A 106 6.21 -9.83 -6.84
C HIS A 106 6.12 -8.62 -5.91
N ALA A 107 5.11 -7.77 -6.12
CA ALA A 107 4.88 -6.60 -5.27
C ALA A 107 3.95 -6.94 -4.08
N ALA A 108 4.08 -6.20 -2.99
CA ALA A 108 3.16 -6.29 -1.86
C ALA A 108 1.84 -5.56 -2.16
N PHE A 109 0.71 -6.25 -2.00
CA PHE A 109 -0.59 -5.61 -1.87
C PHE A 109 -0.82 -5.29 -0.39
N ASN A 110 -0.64 -4.02 -0.04
CA ASN A 110 -1.07 -3.45 1.24
C ASN A 110 -2.47 -2.82 1.05
N PRO A 111 -3.55 -3.37 1.61
CA PRO A 111 -4.91 -2.83 1.50
C PRO A 111 -5.07 -1.38 1.95
N ASN A 112 -4.17 -0.87 2.79
CA ASN A 112 -4.19 0.50 3.31
C ASN A 112 -3.46 1.51 2.40
N HIS A 113 -2.70 1.04 1.39
CA HIS A 113 -2.11 1.95 0.41
C HIS A 113 -3.15 2.45 -0.60
N ARG A 114 -2.94 3.68 -1.06
CA ARG A 114 -3.74 4.32 -2.12
C ARG A 114 -3.78 3.47 -3.39
N ALA A 115 -4.88 3.54 -4.14
CA ALA A 115 -5.06 2.72 -5.35
C ALA A 115 -3.95 2.91 -6.40
N GLN A 116 -3.41 4.13 -6.50
CA GLN A 116 -2.29 4.47 -7.41
C GLN A 116 -0.97 3.75 -7.11
N TRP A 117 -0.80 3.21 -5.89
CA TRP A 117 0.36 2.42 -5.51
C TRP A 117 0.54 1.18 -6.39
N ARG A 118 -0.54 0.58 -6.90
CA ARG A 118 -0.44 -0.68 -7.63
C ARG A 118 0.27 -0.52 -8.98
N ALA A 119 -0.15 0.45 -9.78
CA ALA A 119 0.49 0.70 -11.07
C ALA A 119 1.96 1.14 -10.91
N HIS A 120 2.25 1.93 -9.88
CA HIS A 120 3.60 2.33 -9.49
C HIS A 120 4.51 1.11 -9.19
N GLU A 121 4.07 0.21 -8.32
CA GLU A 121 4.80 -1.01 -7.95
C GLU A 121 5.10 -1.95 -9.13
N LEU A 122 4.15 -2.07 -10.07
CA LEU A 122 4.33 -2.88 -11.27
C LEU A 122 5.40 -2.30 -12.20
N LEU A 123 5.55 -0.98 -12.27
CA LEU A 123 6.55 -0.34 -13.12
C LEU A 123 7.99 -0.67 -12.69
N HIS A 124 8.25 -0.86 -11.41
CA HIS A 124 9.57 -1.33 -10.96
C HIS A 124 9.96 -2.66 -11.61
N GLY A 125 8.99 -3.56 -11.80
CA GLY A 125 9.22 -4.82 -12.51
C GLY A 125 9.55 -4.64 -13.99
N ALA A 126 8.93 -3.67 -14.66
CA ALA A 126 9.22 -3.36 -16.07
C ALA A 126 10.61 -2.71 -16.24
N VAL A 127 11.03 -1.88 -15.28
CA VAL A 127 12.37 -1.28 -15.26
C VAL A 127 13.44 -2.34 -14.94
N GLY A 128 13.12 -3.34 -14.10
CA GLY A 128 14.11 -4.30 -13.59
C GLY A 128 15.06 -3.65 -12.59
N PHE A 129 16.04 -4.40 -12.10
CA PHE A 129 16.98 -3.88 -11.09
C PHE A 129 18.44 -4.08 -11.50
N PHE A 130 19.37 -3.52 -10.73
CA PHE A 130 20.81 -3.61 -10.98
C PHE A 130 21.49 -4.48 -9.93
N TRP A 131 22.38 -5.37 -10.36
CA TRP A 131 23.26 -6.12 -9.48
C TRP A 131 24.46 -6.71 -10.22
N HIS A 132 25.63 -6.70 -9.59
CA HIS A 132 26.77 -7.57 -9.89
C HIS A 132 27.61 -7.74 -8.61
N PRO A 133 28.39 -8.82 -8.47
CA PRO A 133 29.06 -9.15 -7.20
C PRO A 133 30.13 -8.15 -6.77
N GLU A 134 30.61 -7.33 -7.71
CA GLU A 134 31.66 -6.31 -7.48
C GLU A 134 31.09 -4.88 -7.40
N MET A 135 29.77 -4.72 -7.30
CA MET A 135 29.15 -3.39 -7.31
C MET A 135 29.65 -2.55 -6.15
N THR A 136 29.85 -1.27 -6.43
CA THR A 136 30.16 -0.27 -5.42
C THR A 136 28.87 0.30 -4.82
N ARG A 137 28.99 0.88 -3.63
CA ARG A 137 27.87 1.60 -3.00
C ARG A 137 27.33 2.75 -3.85
N PHE A 138 28.21 3.39 -4.61
CA PHE A 138 27.81 4.50 -5.47
C PHE A 138 27.00 4.00 -6.67
N GLU A 139 27.41 2.89 -7.30
CA GLU A 139 26.62 2.25 -8.36
C GLU A 139 25.24 1.81 -7.84
N PHE A 140 25.18 1.19 -6.66
CA PHE A 140 23.89 0.82 -6.07
C PHE A 140 23.02 2.03 -5.72
N TYR A 141 23.61 3.12 -5.23
CA TYR A 141 22.88 4.39 -5.02
C TYR A 141 22.30 4.95 -6.32
N VAL A 142 23.12 5.08 -7.37
CA VAL A 142 22.67 5.66 -8.65
C VAL A 142 21.61 4.78 -9.29
N THR A 143 21.78 3.45 -9.24
CA THR A 143 20.81 2.53 -9.83
C THR A 143 19.51 2.42 -9.03
N ALA A 144 19.55 2.56 -7.70
CA ALA A 144 18.36 2.71 -6.89
C ALA A 144 17.57 3.97 -7.27
N ARG A 145 18.27 5.09 -7.53
CA ARG A 145 17.65 6.32 -8.04
C ARG A 145 17.02 6.13 -9.44
N ILE A 146 17.72 5.44 -10.35
CA ILE A 146 17.21 5.15 -11.70
C ILE A 146 15.96 4.27 -11.64
N ASN A 147 15.95 3.25 -10.78
CA ASN A 147 14.83 2.33 -10.64
C ASN A 147 13.57 3.04 -10.11
N GLU A 148 13.72 4.01 -9.21
CA GLU A 148 12.62 4.82 -8.65
C GLU A 148 12.14 5.94 -9.60
N MET A 149 12.99 6.39 -10.52
CA MET A 149 12.75 7.54 -11.38
C MET A 149 11.42 7.45 -12.15
N LEU A 150 11.21 6.39 -12.93
CA LEU A 150 10.00 6.25 -13.74
C LEU A 150 8.74 6.00 -12.90
N PRO A 151 8.75 5.15 -11.87
CA PRO A 151 7.63 5.00 -10.94
C PRO A 151 7.20 6.32 -10.27
N VAL A 152 8.14 7.18 -9.87
CA VAL A 152 7.84 8.51 -9.32
C VAL A 152 7.28 9.46 -10.39
N VAL A 153 7.86 9.48 -11.59
CA VAL A 153 7.32 10.24 -12.74
C VAL A 153 5.88 9.81 -13.04
N HIS A 154 5.61 8.51 -12.97
CA HIS A 154 4.27 7.97 -13.15
C HIS A 154 3.33 8.44 -12.05
N TRP A 155 3.74 8.34 -10.79
CA TRP A 155 2.93 8.72 -9.62
C TRP A 155 2.47 10.18 -9.65
N TYR A 156 3.37 11.13 -9.92
CA TYR A 156 3.06 12.56 -9.87
C TYR A 156 2.61 13.16 -11.22
N GLY A 157 2.90 12.48 -12.33
CA GLY A 157 2.58 12.93 -13.67
C GLY A 157 1.56 12.03 -14.35
N PHE A 158 2.01 10.90 -14.90
CA PHE A 158 1.16 10.08 -15.77
C PHE A 158 -0.13 9.58 -15.12
N ASP A 159 -0.11 9.11 -13.87
CA ASP A 159 -1.30 8.58 -13.21
C ASP A 159 -2.32 9.68 -12.85
N GLU A 160 -1.87 10.92 -12.67
CA GLU A 160 -2.75 12.07 -12.43
C GLU A 160 -3.42 12.57 -13.72
N ALA A 161 -2.86 12.25 -14.89
CA ALA A 161 -3.34 12.72 -16.18
C ALA A 161 -4.73 12.14 -16.51
N GLY A 162 -5.76 12.97 -16.38
CA GLY A 162 -7.15 12.60 -16.64
C GLY A 162 -7.86 11.85 -15.50
N LYS A 163 -7.24 11.75 -14.32
CA LYS A 163 -7.82 11.13 -13.12
C LYS A 163 -8.80 12.06 -12.42
N ALA A 164 -9.88 11.51 -11.85
CA ALA A 164 -10.85 12.27 -11.09
C ALA A 164 -10.31 12.70 -9.71
N ARG A 165 -10.61 13.95 -9.34
CA ARG A 165 -10.24 14.57 -8.05
C ARG A 165 -11.43 15.35 -7.49
N CYS A 166 -11.43 15.55 -6.17
CA CYS A 166 -12.41 16.45 -5.54
C CYS A 166 -12.14 17.91 -5.95
N ASP A 167 -13.10 18.80 -5.71
CA ASP A 167 -12.99 20.19 -6.17
C ASP A 167 -11.80 20.93 -5.54
N ALA A 168 -11.42 20.57 -4.31
CA ALA A 168 -10.27 21.15 -3.60
C ALA A 168 -8.92 20.78 -4.24
N HIS A 169 -8.81 19.60 -4.87
CA HIS A 169 -7.53 19.06 -5.36
C HIS A 169 -7.41 18.97 -6.89
N ARG A 170 -8.46 19.36 -7.63
CA ARG A 170 -8.45 19.29 -9.09
C ARG A 170 -7.35 20.18 -9.69
N ASN A 171 -6.54 19.60 -10.58
CA ASN A 171 -5.40 20.22 -11.27
C ASN A 171 -4.27 20.71 -10.37
N GLN A 172 -4.13 20.13 -9.17
CA GLN A 172 -3.01 20.43 -8.28
C GLN A 172 -2.04 19.27 -8.25
N THR A 173 -0.74 19.57 -8.13
CA THR A 173 0.27 18.55 -7.85
C THR A 173 0.07 18.08 -6.42
N PHE A 174 -0.50 16.88 -6.29
CA PHE A 174 -0.90 16.36 -5.01
C PHE A 174 0.30 15.80 -4.25
N ILE A 175 0.55 16.30 -3.04
CA ILE A 175 1.74 16.01 -2.25
C ILE A 175 1.34 15.13 -1.08
N ARG A 176 1.55 13.81 -1.19
CA ARG A 176 1.55 12.78 -0.13
C ARG A 176 0.32 12.65 0.80
N GLU A 177 -0.52 13.66 0.98
CA GLU A 177 -1.64 13.67 1.90
C GLU A 177 -2.71 12.69 1.40
N TYR A 178 -3.28 11.89 2.30
CA TYR A 178 -4.45 11.08 1.95
C TYR A 178 -5.68 11.99 1.92
N CYS A 179 -6.51 11.87 0.87
CA CYS A 179 -7.79 12.59 0.80
C CYS A 179 -8.91 11.57 0.53
N PRO A 180 -9.79 11.29 1.50
CA PRO A 180 -10.83 10.27 1.35
C PRO A 180 -11.80 10.61 0.20
N GLU A 181 -12.09 11.90 -0.05
CA GLU A 181 -12.93 12.31 -1.17
C GLU A 181 -12.28 11.99 -2.52
N CYS A 182 -10.96 12.22 -2.66
CA CYS A 182 -10.22 11.87 -3.87
C CYS A 182 -10.13 10.35 -4.07
N GLU A 183 -9.90 9.58 -3.00
CA GLU A 183 -9.83 8.12 -3.09
C GLU A 183 -11.20 7.50 -3.39
N SER A 184 -12.30 8.08 -2.88
CA SER A 184 -13.67 7.64 -3.25
C SER A 184 -14.00 7.85 -4.74
N LEU A 185 -13.29 8.76 -5.40
CA LEU A 185 -13.40 9.03 -6.84
C LEU A 185 -12.46 8.14 -7.68
N ALA A 186 -11.61 7.32 -7.06
CA ALA A 186 -10.66 6.42 -7.72
C ALA A 186 -11.34 5.15 -8.28
N VAL A 187 -12.41 5.35 -9.04
CA VAL A 187 -13.10 4.31 -9.81
C VAL A 187 -12.48 4.16 -11.19
N PRO A 188 -12.78 3.06 -11.94
CA PRO A 188 -12.29 2.90 -13.30
C PRO A 188 -12.55 4.15 -14.16
N TYR A 189 -11.54 4.57 -14.91
CA TYR A 189 -11.51 5.92 -15.48
C TYR A 189 -12.69 6.21 -16.44
N TRP A 190 -13.31 5.19 -17.04
CA TRP A 190 -14.48 5.34 -17.91
C TRP A 190 -15.79 5.58 -17.14
N GLU A 191 -15.79 5.39 -15.82
CA GLU A 191 -16.91 5.63 -14.90
C GLU A 191 -16.82 7.00 -14.23
N GLN A 192 -15.62 7.61 -14.26
CA GLN A 192 -15.37 8.92 -13.68
C GLN A 192 -16.16 10.03 -14.38
N ASP A 193 -16.74 10.95 -13.60
CA ASP A 193 -17.31 12.19 -14.12
C ASP A 193 -16.23 13.03 -14.81
N ALA A 194 -16.44 13.34 -16.09
CA ALA A 194 -15.53 14.17 -16.88
C ALA A 194 -15.31 15.57 -16.26
N SER A 195 -16.30 16.12 -15.53
CA SER A 195 -16.18 17.43 -14.89
C SER A 195 -15.19 17.46 -13.71
N LYS A 196 -14.92 16.28 -13.13
CA LYS A 196 -14.04 16.08 -11.98
C LYS A 196 -12.62 15.68 -12.36
N ARG A 197 -12.34 15.46 -13.65
CA ARG A 197 -11.02 15.02 -14.13
C ARG A 197 -10.01 16.15 -14.12
N ASN A 198 -8.78 15.78 -13.78
CA ASN A 198 -7.60 16.60 -14.01
C ASN A 198 -7.38 16.86 -15.51
N GLN A 199 -6.75 18.00 -15.82
CA GLN A 199 -6.29 18.37 -17.15
C GLN A 199 -5.09 17.51 -17.52
N THR A 200 -5.27 16.65 -18.53
CA THR A 200 -4.24 15.72 -19.00
C THR A 200 -2.92 16.42 -19.35
N ASP A 201 -2.98 17.49 -20.15
CA ASP A 201 -1.79 18.14 -20.72
C ASP A 201 -0.80 18.64 -19.66
N ILE A 202 -1.29 19.27 -18.58
CA ILE A 202 -0.46 19.80 -17.49
C ILE A 202 0.38 18.69 -16.84
N PHE A 203 -0.24 17.53 -16.59
CA PHE A 203 0.43 16.41 -15.93
C PHE A 203 1.36 15.63 -16.87
N LEU A 204 1.06 15.61 -18.18
CA LEU A 204 1.97 15.05 -19.18
C LEU A 204 3.23 15.91 -19.37
N GLU A 205 3.07 17.24 -19.43
CA GLU A 205 4.19 18.18 -19.45
C GLU A 205 5.07 18.03 -18.20
N LEU A 206 4.44 17.91 -17.02
CA LEU A 206 5.15 17.65 -15.77
C LEU A 206 5.93 16.33 -15.82
N ALA A 207 5.31 15.24 -16.31
CA ALA A 207 5.96 13.94 -16.42
C ALA A 207 7.20 13.99 -17.34
N GLU A 208 7.08 14.69 -18.47
CA GLU A 208 8.18 14.87 -19.42
C GLU A 208 9.33 15.69 -18.83
N GLU A 209 9.03 16.79 -18.12
CA GLU A 209 10.03 17.60 -17.42
C GLU A 209 10.75 16.82 -16.31
N MET A 210 10.00 16.03 -15.53
CA MET A 210 10.56 15.19 -14.48
C MET A 210 11.52 14.15 -15.07
N MET A 211 11.08 13.41 -16.09
CA MET A 211 11.85 12.34 -16.74
C MET A 211 13.12 12.87 -17.43
N HIS A 212 12.94 13.81 -18.38
CA HIS A 212 13.72 15.05 -18.45
C HIS A 212 15.01 15.09 -17.66
N ALA A 213 14.89 15.81 -16.56
CA ALA A 213 16.04 16.22 -15.82
C ALA A 213 16.48 15.20 -14.76
N GLU A 214 15.67 14.19 -14.39
CA GLU A 214 16.14 13.11 -13.51
C GLU A 214 17.05 12.17 -14.30
N SER A 215 16.71 11.85 -15.54
CA SER A 215 17.57 11.04 -16.40
C SER A 215 18.89 11.75 -16.71
N GLY A 216 18.85 13.07 -16.94
CA GLY A 216 20.04 13.90 -17.09
C GLY A 216 20.92 13.93 -15.83
N ALA A 217 20.31 14.02 -14.64
CA ALA A 217 21.03 13.96 -13.38
C ALA A 217 21.68 12.59 -13.16
N CYS A 218 20.96 11.48 -13.40
CA CYS A 218 21.49 10.12 -13.29
C CYS A 218 22.66 9.90 -14.25
N LEU A 219 22.56 10.36 -15.51
CA LEU A 219 23.66 10.29 -16.46
C LEU A 219 24.90 11.04 -15.97
N GLN A 220 24.72 12.26 -15.44
CA GLN A 220 25.81 13.02 -14.85
C GLN A 220 26.44 12.32 -13.63
N GLU A 221 25.64 11.65 -12.79
CA GLU A 221 26.14 10.85 -11.68
C GLU A 221 26.98 9.66 -12.17
N ILE A 222 26.51 8.93 -13.19
CA ILE A 222 27.24 7.82 -13.84
C ILE A 222 28.59 8.32 -14.38
N GLU A 223 28.59 9.40 -15.16
CA GLU A 223 29.79 9.92 -15.82
C GLU A 223 30.82 10.50 -14.85
N SER A 224 30.35 11.14 -13.77
CA SER A 224 31.22 11.88 -12.85
C SER A 224 31.63 11.11 -11.60
N GLY A 225 30.91 10.04 -11.26
CA GLY A 225 31.07 9.32 -9.98
C GLY A 225 30.71 10.18 -8.76
N ARG A 226 29.89 11.22 -8.93
CA ARG A 226 29.51 12.17 -7.87
C ARG A 226 28.02 12.38 -7.85
N MET A 227 27.47 12.49 -6.65
CA MET A 227 26.06 12.80 -6.44
C MET A 227 25.70 14.17 -7.01
N VAL A 228 24.58 14.23 -7.73
CA VAL A 228 23.99 15.45 -8.29
C VAL A 228 22.71 15.72 -7.52
N GLN A 229 22.74 16.75 -6.68
CA GLN A 229 21.55 17.18 -5.95
C GLN A 229 20.54 17.78 -6.91
N ARG A 230 19.34 17.19 -6.92
CA ARG A 230 18.18 17.74 -7.60
C ARG A 230 16.98 17.63 -6.68
N ARG A 231 16.38 18.78 -6.37
CA ARG A 231 15.11 18.84 -5.64
C ARG A 231 14.06 19.35 -6.59
N GLN A 232 12.98 18.62 -6.71
CA GLN A 232 11.81 19.03 -7.48
C GLN A 232 10.63 19.15 -6.51
N ALA A 233 10.22 20.39 -6.25
CA ALA A 233 9.29 20.72 -5.17
C ALA A 233 9.75 20.12 -3.81
N HIS A 234 9.03 19.11 -3.33
CA HIS A 234 9.27 18.41 -2.06
C HIS A 234 9.94 17.04 -2.24
N LEU A 235 10.29 16.65 -3.47
CA LEU A 235 10.95 15.39 -3.79
C LEU A 235 12.47 15.58 -3.78
N ASP A 236 13.16 14.67 -3.08
CA ASP A 236 14.62 14.56 -3.04
C ASP A 236 14.99 13.12 -3.43
N PRO A 237 15.08 12.80 -4.73
CA PRO A 237 15.36 11.45 -5.21
C PRO A 237 16.69 10.89 -4.67
N SER A 238 17.67 11.76 -4.44
CA SER A 238 18.93 11.38 -3.80
C SER A 238 18.72 10.89 -2.37
N SER A 239 17.86 11.57 -1.59
CA SER A 239 17.52 11.13 -0.24
C SER A 239 16.83 9.76 -0.23
N ASP A 240 15.86 9.53 -1.11
CA ASP A 240 15.18 8.25 -1.19
C ASP A 240 16.13 7.11 -1.62
N ALA A 241 17.00 7.36 -2.60
CA ALA A 241 18.02 6.41 -3.04
C ALA A 241 19.08 6.11 -1.96
N ILE A 242 19.45 7.09 -1.13
CA ILE A 242 20.31 6.86 0.04
C ILE A 242 19.60 5.99 1.08
N GLY A 243 18.30 6.23 1.29
CA GLY A 243 17.45 5.39 2.14
C GLY A 243 17.46 3.94 1.67
N TYR A 244 17.28 3.73 0.36
CA TYR A 244 17.37 2.40 -0.26
C TYR A 244 18.76 1.77 -0.10
N LEU A 245 19.84 2.51 -0.41
CA LEU A 245 21.21 2.05 -0.20
C LEU A 245 21.41 1.53 1.23
N ARG A 246 21.07 2.34 2.24
CA ARG A 246 21.30 1.96 3.64
C ARG A 246 20.35 0.87 4.15
N GLY A 247 19.14 0.81 3.60
CA GLY A 247 18.13 -0.19 3.93
C GLY A 247 18.47 -1.58 3.39
N HIS A 248 19.13 -1.66 2.23
CA HIS A 248 19.31 -2.93 1.51
C HIS A 248 20.76 -3.37 1.32
N TRP A 249 21.76 -2.50 1.49
CA TRP A 249 23.16 -2.83 1.19
C TRP A 249 23.66 -4.13 1.84
N PRO A 250 23.45 -4.37 3.16
CA PRO A 250 23.93 -5.60 3.80
C PRO A 250 23.30 -6.86 3.17
N ARG A 251 22.01 -6.79 2.84
CA ARG A 251 21.27 -7.88 2.20
C ARG A 251 21.70 -8.13 0.76
N VAL A 252 21.82 -7.09 -0.08
CA VAL A 252 22.16 -7.27 -1.52
C VAL A 252 23.62 -7.68 -1.75
N THR A 253 24.45 -7.57 -0.72
CA THR A 253 25.85 -8.04 -0.72
C THR A 253 26.04 -9.35 0.05
N ALA A 254 24.96 -9.94 0.58
CA ALA A 254 24.98 -11.25 1.22
C ALA A 254 25.21 -12.36 0.19
N TRP A 255 25.80 -13.47 0.64
CA TRP A 255 26.03 -14.63 -0.22
C TRP A 255 24.70 -15.21 -0.74
N SER A 256 23.66 -15.25 0.11
CA SER A 256 22.34 -15.76 -0.25
C SER A 256 21.70 -14.97 -1.38
N PHE A 257 21.88 -13.64 -1.39
CA PHE A 257 21.39 -12.79 -2.47
C PHE A 257 22.17 -13.03 -3.77
N GLY A 258 23.50 -13.14 -3.69
CA GLY A 258 24.32 -13.44 -4.87
C GLY A 258 23.99 -14.80 -5.48
N ALA A 259 23.88 -15.85 -4.65
CA ALA A 259 23.46 -17.18 -5.07
C ALA A 259 22.07 -17.17 -5.71
N TRP A 260 21.14 -16.36 -5.18
CA TRP A 260 19.82 -16.21 -5.74
C TRP A 260 19.86 -15.60 -7.15
N VAL A 261 20.57 -14.48 -7.32
CA VAL A 261 20.71 -13.81 -8.61
C VAL A 261 21.37 -14.72 -9.65
N GLU A 262 22.44 -15.41 -9.27
CA GLU A 262 23.21 -16.25 -10.21
C GLU A 262 22.49 -17.53 -10.61
N ARG A 263 21.71 -18.15 -9.72
CA ARG A 263 21.01 -19.43 -9.98
C ARG A 263 19.62 -19.26 -10.59
N PHE A 264 18.86 -18.26 -10.13
CA PHE A 264 17.41 -18.18 -10.40
C PHE A 264 16.98 -16.98 -11.26
N LEU A 265 17.87 -16.01 -11.52
CA LEU A 265 17.54 -14.87 -12.36
C LEU A 265 18.16 -14.97 -13.76
N THR A 266 17.52 -14.32 -14.71
CA THR A 266 17.97 -14.23 -16.10
C THR A 266 18.38 -12.81 -16.46
N PRO A 267 19.11 -12.57 -17.57
CA PRO A 267 19.42 -11.20 -18.04
C PRO A 267 18.20 -10.30 -18.31
N ARG A 268 16.98 -10.86 -18.29
CA ARG A 268 15.74 -10.07 -18.36
C ARG A 268 15.40 -9.43 -17.03
N ASP A 269 15.75 -10.06 -15.92
CA ASP A 269 15.31 -9.68 -14.57
C ASP A 269 16.17 -8.57 -13.98
N TYR A 270 17.46 -8.53 -14.33
CA TYR A 270 18.41 -7.54 -13.83
C TYR A 270 19.41 -7.10 -14.92
N VAL A 271 20.16 -6.04 -14.62
CA VAL A 271 21.29 -5.55 -15.42
C VAL A 271 22.54 -5.40 -14.56
N GLN A 272 23.70 -5.40 -15.21
CA GLN A 272 25.01 -5.27 -14.55
C GLN A 272 25.68 -3.92 -14.78
N ASP A 273 25.06 -3.02 -15.56
CA ASP A 273 25.58 -1.69 -15.88
C ASP A 273 24.52 -0.61 -15.61
N ALA A 274 24.92 0.48 -14.93
CA ALA A 274 24.01 1.57 -14.58
C ALA A 274 23.46 2.32 -15.80
N SER A 275 24.25 2.44 -16.87
CA SER A 275 23.81 3.05 -18.14
C SER A 275 22.80 2.15 -18.85
N GLU A 276 22.97 0.83 -18.76
CA GLU A 276 21.97 -0.12 -19.27
C GLU A 276 20.64 0.01 -18.52
N LEU A 277 20.66 0.13 -17.18
CA LEU A 277 19.43 0.36 -16.41
C LEU A 277 18.75 1.68 -16.80
N LEU A 278 19.53 2.75 -16.98
CA LEU A 278 19.00 4.04 -17.42
C LEU A 278 18.36 3.95 -18.80
N ALA A 279 19.02 3.31 -19.76
CA ALA A 279 18.50 3.09 -21.10
C ALA A 279 17.22 2.24 -21.08
N ARG A 280 17.17 1.21 -20.23
CA ARG A 280 15.98 0.37 -20.03
C ARG A 280 14.83 1.20 -19.44
N SER A 281 15.08 2.00 -18.40
CA SER A 281 14.07 2.91 -17.83
C SER A 281 13.52 3.90 -18.88
N GLN A 282 14.39 4.47 -19.72
CA GLN A 282 13.98 5.35 -20.83
C GLN A 282 13.15 4.60 -21.89
N ALA A 283 13.50 3.36 -22.23
CA ALA A 283 12.71 2.54 -23.14
C ALA A 283 11.31 2.23 -22.58
N VAL A 284 11.22 1.88 -21.28
CA VAL A 284 9.93 1.67 -20.61
C VAL A 284 9.12 2.96 -20.56
N TYR A 285 9.76 4.11 -20.33
CA TYR A 285 9.11 5.43 -20.40
C TYR A 285 8.50 5.70 -21.77
N GLU A 286 9.22 5.48 -22.87
CA GLU A 286 8.65 5.69 -24.22
C GLU A 286 7.50 4.72 -24.51
N MET A 287 7.63 3.47 -24.06
CA MET A 287 6.54 2.50 -24.15
C MET A 287 5.33 2.92 -23.32
N LEU A 288 5.52 3.41 -22.10
CA LEU A 288 4.46 3.94 -21.23
C LEU A 288 3.80 5.17 -21.86
N ARG A 289 4.59 6.08 -22.42
CA ARG A 289 4.11 7.36 -22.96
C ARG A 289 3.32 7.19 -24.25
N ALA A 290 3.86 6.43 -25.21
CA ALA A 290 3.37 6.40 -26.58
C ALA A 290 3.58 5.06 -27.32
N GLY A 291 4.03 3.99 -26.64
CA GLY A 291 4.20 2.68 -27.25
C GLY A 291 2.87 1.96 -27.54
N GLU A 292 2.87 1.08 -28.53
CA GLU A 292 1.83 0.05 -28.67
C GLU A 292 2.08 -1.02 -27.60
N LEU A 293 1.08 -1.28 -26.75
CA LEU A 293 1.18 -2.30 -25.71
C LEU A 293 0.26 -3.46 -26.04
N ARG A 294 0.79 -4.68 -25.89
CA ARG A 294 0.03 -5.92 -25.98
C ARG A 294 0.19 -6.70 -24.69
N PHE A 295 -0.93 -7.06 -24.08
CA PHE A 295 -0.93 -7.94 -22.92
C PHE A 295 -1.44 -9.32 -23.30
N ASP A 296 -0.63 -10.35 -23.11
CA ASP A 296 -1.04 -11.74 -23.22
C ASP A 296 -1.08 -12.38 -21.83
N ALA A 297 -2.30 -12.60 -21.33
CA ALA A 297 -2.53 -13.15 -19.99
C ALA A 297 -1.89 -14.54 -19.78
N ASP A 298 -1.84 -15.37 -20.83
CA ASP A 298 -1.29 -16.73 -20.73
C ASP A 298 0.24 -16.66 -20.56
N SER A 299 0.90 -15.88 -21.42
CA SER A 299 2.34 -15.61 -21.31
C SER A 299 2.71 -14.95 -19.97
N ALA A 300 1.91 -13.98 -19.51
CA ALA A 300 2.11 -13.33 -18.22
C ALA A 300 1.95 -14.32 -17.05
N GLY A 301 1.02 -15.27 -17.15
CA GLY A 301 0.84 -16.34 -16.17
C GLY A 301 2.05 -17.26 -16.03
N VAL A 302 2.63 -17.68 -17.16
CA VAL A 302 3.87 -18.49 -17.15
C VAL A 302 5.02 -17.73 -16.50
N LEU A 303 5.18 -16.44 -16.81
CA LEU A 303 6.22 -15.61 -16.20
C LEU A 303 5.97 -15.37 -14.71
N ALA A 304 4.71 -15.27 -14.28
CA ALA A 304 4.36 -15.14 -12.87
C ALA A 304 4.74 -16.38 -12.06
N GLU A 305 4.51 -17.60 -12.59
CA GLU A 305 4.96 -18.83 -11.93
C GLU A 305 6.48 -18.90 -11.80
N LYS A 306 7.22 -18.45 -12.83
CA LYS A 306 8.69 -18.33 -12.74
C LYS A 306 9.13 -17.37 -11.65
N ARG A 307 8.48 -16.20 -11.54
CA ARG A 307 8.76 -15.23 -10.48
C ARG A 307 8.42 -15.75 -9.09
N ARG A 308 7.36 -16.55 -8.98
CA ARG A 308 7.02 -17.21 -7.72
C ARG A 308 8.10 -18.21 -7.32
N ALA A 309 8.61 -19.00 -8.26
CA ALA A 309 9.75 -19.89 -8.01
C ALA A 309 11.01 -19.11 -7.59
N GLN A 310 11.31 -17.97 -8.24
CA GLN A 310 12.39 -17.07 -7.85
C GLN A 310 12.22 -16.55 -6.42
N ASP A 311 11.01 -16.18 -6.01
CA ASP A 311 10.71 -15.72 -4.65
C ASP A 311 10.92 -16.82 -3.61
N LEU A 312 10.38 -18.03 -3.87
CA LEU A 312 10.56 -19.18 -2.99
C LEU A 312 12.03 -19.59 -2.86
N ALA A 313 12.80 -19.53 -3.95
CA ALA A 313 14.23 -19.79 -3.95
C ALA A 313 14.99 -18.79 -3.08
N TYR A 314 14.68 -17.50 -3.20
CA TYR A 314 15.31 -16.47 -2.37
C TYR A 314 14.99 -16.67 -0.89
N ARG A 315 13.75 -17.02 -0.56
CA ARG A 315 13.32 -17.30 0.82
C ARG A 315 14.03 -18.51 1.41
N LEU A 316 14.22 -19.57 0.63
CA LEU A 316 14.98 -20.73 1.05
C LEU A 316 16.46 -20.38 1.29
N LEU A 317 17.09 -19.62 0.39
CA LEU A 317 18.46 -19.13 0.57
C LEU A 317 18.60 -18.23 1.80
N LEU A 318 17.62 -17.35 2.06
CA LEU A 318 17.60 -16.52 3.27
C LEU A 318 17.41 -17.35 4.54
N THR A 319 16.72 -18.49 4.46
CA THR A 319 16.63 -19.45 5.58
C THR A 319 17.98 -20.11 5.85
N LEU A 320 18.76 -20.42 4.80
CA LEU A 320 20.09 -21.01 4.95
C LEU A 320 21.12 -20.08 5.60
N GLU A 321 20.89 -18.77 5.61
CA GLU A 321 21.69 -17.84 6.42
C GLU A 321 21.68 -18.23 7.91
N TRP A 322 20.60 -18.85 8.40
CA TRP A 322 20.45 -19.26 9.81
C TRP A 322 21.06 -20.63 10.14
N VAL A 323 21.78 -21.26 9.20
CA VAL A 323 22.40 -22.57 9.43
C VAL A 323 23.43 -22.49 10.54
N THR A 324 23.43 -23.52 11.39
CA THR A 324 24.42 -23.64 12.46
C THR A 324 25.83 -23.75 11.86
N PRO A 325 26.82 -22.97 12.33
CA PRO A 325 28.17 -23.01 11.78
C PRO A 325 28.78 -24.41 11.77
N GLY A 326 29.33 -24.81 10.63
CA GLY A 326 29.92 -26.14 10.38
C GLY A 326 28.94 -27.20 9.89
N GLN A 327 27.68 -26.84 9.58
CA GLN A 327 26.67 -27.72 8.98
C GLN A 327 26.15 -27.21 7.64
N GLU A 328 26.87 -26.28 7.01
CA GLU A 328 26.43 -25.56 5.81
C GLU A 328 26.23 -26.51 4.62
N ALA A 329 27.16 -27.45 4.42
CA ALA A 329 27.10 -28.40 3.31
C ALA A 329 25.92 -29.38 3.48
N GLU A 330 25.68 -29.90 4.68
CA GLU A 330 24.57 -30.80 4.95
C GLU A 330 23.21 -30.10 4.82
N ALA A 331 23.12 -28.83 5.22
CA ALA A 331 21.92 -28.02 5.05
C ALA A 331 21.64 -27.70 3.57
N GLU A 332 22.66 -27.38 2.78
CA GLU A 332 22.54 -27.21 1.33
C GLU A 332 22.10 -28.51 0.65
N ASP A 333 22.70 -29.65 1.00
CA ASP A 333 22.31 -30.97 0.49
C ASP A 333 20.83 -31.29 0.80
N ALA A 334 20.35 -30.92 2.00
CA ALA A 334 18.94 -31.10 2.38
C ALA A 334 17.99 -30.20 1.57
N ALA A 335 18.44 -29.01 1.14
CA ALA A 335 17.66 -28.09 0.34
C ALA A 335 17.74 -28.36 -1.18
N GLU A 336 18.72 -29.13 -1.64
CA GLU A 336 19.08 -29.27 -3.05
C GLU A 336 17.95 -29.84 -3.92
N ALA A 337 17.15 -30.78 -3.39
CA ALA A 337 16.00 -31.32 -4.13
C ALA A 337 14.97 -30.23 -4.47
N VAL A 338 14.77 -29.27 -3.56
CA VAL A 338 13.87 -28.13 -3.78
C VAL A 338 14.51 -27.11 -4.72
N PHE A 339 15.82 -26.84 -4.57
CA PHE A 339 16.51 -25.95 -5.50
C PHE A 339 16.49 -26.47 -6.93
N ALA A 340 16.77 -27.75 -7.16
CA ALA A 340 16.75 -28.36 -8.50
C ALA A 340 15.37 -28.20 -9.16
N HIS A 341 14.29 -28.44 -8.42
CA HIS A 341 12.94 -28.22 -8.91
C HIS A 341 12.64 -26.75 -9.23
N LEU A 342 13.04 -25.82 -8.35
CA LEU A 342 12.85 -24.39 -8.59
C LEU A 342 13.66 -23.89 -9.81
N GLU A 343 14.88 -24.41 -10.02
CA GLU A 343 15.68 -24.17 -11.21
C GLU A 343 14.97 -24.70 -12.47
N ASP A 344 14.41 -25.90 -12.42
CA ASP A 344 13.63 -26.48 -13.53
C ASP A 344 12.38 -25.64 -13.86
N VAL A 345 11.71 -25.03 -12.87
CA VAL A 345 10.56 -24.13 -13.12
C VAL A 345 11.02 -22.86 -13.82
N VAL A 346 12.10 -22.25 -13.32
CA VAL A 346 12.65 -21.00 -13.88
C VAL A 346 13.16 -21.21 -15.31
N HIS A 347 13.93 -22.28 -15.55
CA HIS A 347 14.71 -22.49 -16.78
C HIS A 347 14.04 -23.39 -17.82
N ALA A 348 13.22 -24.36 -17.40
CA ALA A 348 12.73 -25.45 -18.28
C ALA A 348 11.21 -25.44 -18.54
N GLU A 349 10.50 -24.36 -18.19
CA GLU A 349 9.04 -24.21 -18.36
C GLU A 349 8.22 -25.34 -17.70
N SER A 350 8.76 -25.94 -16.63
CA SER A 350 7.99 -26.84 -15.79
C SER A 350 7.03 -26.07 -14.88
N GLY A 351 5.97 -26.74 -14.42
CA GLY A 351 5.02 -26.16 -13.48
C GLY A 351 5.53 -26.25 -12.04
N LEU A 352 5.20 -25.25 -11.22
CA LEU A 352 5.53 -25.27 -9.79
C LEU A 352 4.72 -26.34 -9.06
N ASP A 353 5.39 -27.42 -8.65
CA ASP A 353 4.83 -28.46 -7.79
C ASP A 353 5.29 -28.29 -6.33
N LEU A 354 4.35 -27.90 -5.46
CA LEU A 354 4.63 -27.68 -4.04
C LEU A 354 4.89 -28.99 -3.26
N GLY A 355 4.56 -30.16 -3.81
CA GLY A 355 4.88 -31.44 -3.18
C GLY A 355 6.38 -31.67 -2.98
N HIS A 356 7.22 -31.04 -3.81
CA HIS A 356 8.68 -31.10 -3.64
C HIS A 356 9.16 -30.45 -2.34
N PHE A 357 8.36 -29.56 -1.74
CA PHE A 357 8.70 -28.90 -0.48
C PHE A 357 8.56 -29.80 0.74
N GLU A 358 8.01 -31.02 0.60
CA GLU A 358 8.10 -32.05 1.65
C GLU A 358 9.57 -32.37 1.99
N ALA A 359 10.50 -32.21 1.04
CA ALA A 359 11.93 -32.38 1.27
C ALA A 359 12.52 -31.35 2.27
N LEU A 360 11.84 -30.20 2.49
CA LEU A 360 12.30 -29.23 3.48
C LEU A 360 12.16 -29.71 4.93
N GLU A 361 11.44 -30.80 5.21
CA GLU A 361 11.38 -31.36 6.56
C GLU A 361 12.77 -31.77 7.09
N ASP A 362 13.65 -32.24 6.21
CA ASP A 362 15.04 -32.58 6.58
C ASP A 362 15.85 -31.33 6.96
N LEU A 363 15.52 -30.17 6.38
CA LEU A 363 16.20 -28.89 6.67
C LEU A 363 15.97 -28.42 8.12
N LYS A 364 14.86 -28.80 8.74
CA LYS A 364 14.54 -28.47 10.15
C LYS A 364 15.57 -29.00 11.16
N ALA A 365 16.44 -29.92 10.75
CA ALA A 365 17.55 -30.39 11.57
C ALA A 365 18.72 -29.38 11.68
N PHE A 366 18.79 -28.39 10.79
CA PHE A 366 19.94 -27.48 10.64
C PHE A 366 19.61 -26.00 10.92
N VAL A 367 18.33 -25.63 10.82
CA VAL A 367 17.80 -24.27 11.05
C VAL A 367 16.58 -24.33 11.98
N PRO A 368 16.17 -23.22 12.62
CA PRO A 368 14.92 -23.17 13.38
C PRO A 368 13.72 -23.60 12.52
N ALA A 369 12.91 -24.54 13.03
CA ALA A 369 11.83 -25.17 12.27
C ALA A 369 10.79 -24.16 11.76
N GLU A 370 10.54 -23.10 12.54
CA GLU A 370 9.61 -22.03 12.21
C GLU A 370 10.02 -21.30 10.93
N LEU A 371 11.32 -21.16 10.64
CA LEU A 371 11.79 -20.51 9.42
C LEU A 371 11.48 -21.34 8.16
N VAL A 372 11.59 -22.67 8.28
CA VAL A 372 11.24 -23.59 7.20
C VAL A 372 9.75 -23.50 6.88
N ASP A 373 8.91 -23.47 7.92
CA ASP A 373 7.46 -23.33 7.75
C ASP A 373 7.06 -21.99 7.11
N MET A 374 7.87 -20.93 7.31
CA MET A 374 7.66 -19.62 6.68
C MET A 374 8.01 -19.61 5.18
N VAL A 375 8.84 -20.51 4.65
CA VAL A 375 9.28 -20.50 3.23
C VAL A 375 8.10 -20.54 2.27
N LEU A 376 7.02 -21.24 2.63
CA LEU A 376 5.81 -21.36 1.80
C LEU A 376 4.77 -20.26 2.05
N SER A 377 4.93 -19.42 3.08
CA SER A 377 3.98 -18.32 3.38
C SER A 377 4.24 -17.12 2.47
N ASP A 378 4.26 -17.32 1.15
CA ASP A 378 4.70 -16.35 0.12
C ASP A 378 3.68 -15.24 -0.14
N GLY A 379 2.50 -15.40 0.44
CA GLY A 379 1.34 -14.54 0.33
C GLY A 379 0.35 -14.99 -0.75
N PHE A 380 0.68 -15.97 -1.59
CA PHE A 380 -0.23 -16.48 -2.63
C PHE A 380 -1.13 -17.61 -2.14
N ILE A 381 -0.62 -18.45 -1.24
CA ILE A 381 -1.37 -19.58 -0.69
C ILE A 381 -1.48 -19.41 0.84
N PRO A 382 -2.70 -19.38 1.38
CA PRO A 382 -2.87 -19.40 2.83
C PRO A 382 -2.36 -20.74 3.39
N ASN A 383 -1.54 -20.65 4.43
CA ASN A 383 -1.03 -21.77 5.19
C ASN A 383 -1.04 -21.44 6.69
N GLY A 384 -0.69 -22.41 7.54
CA GLY A 384 -0.74 -22.25 9.00
C GLY A 384 -0.10 -20.95 9.51
N PRO A 385 1.18 -20.66 9.19
CA PRO A 385 1.82 -19.41 9.60
C PRO A 385 1.13 -18.15 9.06
N ALA A 386 0.65 -18.15 7.82
CA ALA A 386 -0.07 -17.01 7.24
C ALA A 386 -1.41 -16.75 7.94
N VAL A 387 -2.17 -17.80 8.24
CA VAL A 387 -3.44 -17.72 8.99
C VAL A 387 -3.18 -17.21 10.40
N GLN A 388 -2.13 -17.69 11.08
CA GLN A 388 -1.73 -17.20 12.39
C GLN A 388 -1.34 -15.72 12.37
N GLN A 389 -0.65 -15.27 11.31
CA GLN A 389 -0.31 -13.86 11.11
C GLN A 389 -1.58 -13.02 10.97
N VAL A 390 -2.54 -13.41 10.13
CA VAL A 390 -3.83 -12.70 9.98
C VAL A 390 -4.60 -12.67 11.30
N ARG A 391 -4.66 -13.80 12.01
CA ARG A 391 -5.32 -13.91 13.31
C ARG A 391 -4.71 -12.94 14.33
N ALA A 392 -3.38 -12.84 14.39
CA ALA A 392 -2.70 -11.88 15.24
C ALA A 392 -3.10 -10.44 14.90
N GLY A 393 -3.26 -10.12 13.62
CA GLY A 393 -3.75 -8.82 13.16
C GLY A 393 -5.17 -8.52 13.58
N VAL A 394 -6.10 -9.47 13.39
CA VAL A 394 -7.49 -9.35 13.84
C VAL A 394 -7.52 -9.09 15.36
N LEU A 395 -6.80 -9.90 16.14
CA LEU A 395 -6.74 -9.74 17.60
C LEU A 395 -6.08 -8.44 18.04
N SER A 396 -5.12 -7.91 17.28
CA SER A 396 -4.47 -6.62 17.62
C SER A 396 -5.42 -5.43 17.51
N ALA A 397 -6.50 -5.54 16.73
CA ALA A 397 -7.43 -4.45 16.45
C ALA A 397 -8.59 -4.34 17.44
N TYR A 398 -8.95 -5.45 18.10
CA TYR A 398 -10.12 -5.51 18.97
C TYR A 398 -9.70 -5.53 20.44
N GLN A 399 -10.14 -4.50 21.17
CA GLN A 399 -9.96 -4.41 22.63
C GLN A 399 -10.91 -5.34 23.39
N VAL A 400 -12.08 -5.64 22.81
CA VAL A 400 -13.05 -6.54 23.43
C VAL A 400 -12.59 -7.99 23.21
N PRO A 401 -12.57 -8.83 24.25
CA PRO A 401 -12.30 -10.25 24.09
C PRO A 401 -13.29 -10.88 23.09
N HIS A 402 -12.77 -11.22 21.92
CA HIS A 402 -13.42 -12.04 20.93
C HIS A 402 -12.50 -13.21 20.62
N GLU A 403 -12.98 -14.43 20.86
CA GLU A 403 -12.23 -15.63 20.55
C GLU A 403 -12.29 -15.87 19.04
N VAL A 404 -11.34 -15.27 18.32
CA VAL A 404 -11.12 -15.55 16.90
C VAL A 404 -10.43 -16.90 16.78
N LYS A 405 -11.04 -17.82 16.05
CA LYS A 405 -10.50 -19.17 15.81
C LYS A 405 -9.72 -19.24 14.50
N ASP A 406 -8.82 -20.20 14.38
CA ASP A 406 -8.04 -20.40 13.16
C ASP A 406 -8.96 -20.72 11.96
N GLU A 407 -10.02 -21.53 12.16
CA GLU A 407 -10.96 -21.88 11.08
C GLU A 407 -11.71 -20.64 10.55
N GLU A 408 -12.05 -19.69 11.42
CA GLU A 408 -12.70 -18.44 11.03
C GLU A 408 -11.74 -17.54 10.23
N CYS A 409 -10.46 -17.50 10.59
CA CYS A 409 -9.44 -16.81 9.80
C CYS A 409 -9.18 -17.48 8.46
N GLU A 410 -9.21 -18.81 8.37
CA GLU A 410 -9.12 -19.55 7.10
C GLU A 410 -10.27 -19.19 6.16
N GLU A 411 -11.50 -19.17 6.67
CA GLU A 411 -12.68 -18.74 5.90
C GLU A 411 -12.58 -17.27 5.48
N PHE A 412 -12.12 -16.40 6.38
CA PHE A 412 -11.93 -14.98 6.07
C PHE A 412 -10.90 -14.77 4.97
N VAL A 413 -9.73 -15.41 5.04
CA VAL A 413 -8.66 -15.26 4.03
C VAL A 413 -9.11 -15.74 2.65
N ALA A 414 -10.06 -16.69 2.59
CA ALA A 414 -10.65 -17.17 1.34
C ALA A 414 -11.81 -16.29 0.82
N SER A 415 -12.25 -15.28 1.58
CA SER A 415 -13.39 -14.41 1.25
C SER A 415 -13.01 -13.25 0.31
N GLU A 416 -14.01 -12.64 -0.33
CA GLU A 416 -13.82 -11.41 -1.11
C GLU A 416 -13.47 -10.22 -0.21
N GLU A 417 -13.96 -10.21 1.03
CA GLU A 417 -13.69 -9.17 2.03
C GLU A 417 -12.21 -9.05 2.36
N PHE A 418 -11.46 -10.16 2.42
CA PHE A 418 -10.02 -10.12 2.67
C PHE A 418 -9.26 -9.39 1.55
N GLY A 419 -9.65 -9.58 0.30
CA GLY A 419 -9.04 -8.89 -0.85
C GLY A 419 -9.46 -7.43 -1.02
N ALA A 420 -10.39 -6.92 -0.21
CA ALA A 420 -10.85 -5.55 -0.26
C ALA A 420 -9.78 -4.54 0.23
N GLU A 421 -10.00 -3.26 -0.05
CA GLU A 421 -9.16 -2.18 0.49
C GLU A 421 -9.54 -1.84 1.95
N GLY A 422 -8.61 -1.21 2.66
CA GLY A 422 -8.79 -0.73 4.02
C GLY A 422 -8.25 -1.66 5.12
N ARG A 423 -8.44 -1.24 6.36
CA ARG A 423 -7.89 -1.91 7.56
C ARG A 423 -8.42 -3.34 7.71
N LEU A 424 -7.62 -4.20 8.33
CA LEU A 424 -7.97 -5.61 8.52
C LEU A 424 -9.22 -5.78 9.38
N ASP A 425 -9.38 -4.97 10.42
CA ASP A 425 -10.52 -5.01 11.33
C ASP A 425 -11.83 -4.66 10.62
N ALA A 426 -11.88 -3.59 9.84
CA ALA A 426 -13.06 -3.24 9.05
C ALA A 426 -13.46 -4.36 8.06
N ARG A 427 -12.47 -4.99 7.40
CA ARG A 427 -12.71 -6.13 6.48
C ARG A 427 -13.22 -7.36 7.23
N PHE A 428 -12.61 -7.69 8.37
CA PHE A 428 -13.01 -8.83 9.18
C PHE A 428 -14.40 -8.62 9.82
N ALA A 429 -14.69 -7.43 10.33
CA ALA A 429 -16.00 -7.08 10.88
C ALA A 429 -17.11 -7.31 9.85
N LYS A 430 -16.90 -6.82 8.61
CA LYS A 430 -17.82 -7.04 7.49
C LYS A 430 -17.99 -8.52 7.15
N PHE A 431 -16.91 -9.30 7.13
CA PHE A 431 -16.94 -10.75 6.91
C PHE A 431 -17.75 -11.47 7.99
N SER A 432 -17.49 -11.16 9.27
CA SER A 432 -18.13 -11.81 10.41
C SER A 432 -19.64 -11.51 10.51
N GLY A 433 -20.08 -10.35 10.01
CA GLY A 433 -21.44 -9.83 10.18
C GLY A 433 -21.79 -9.51 11.64
N LEU A 434 -20.80 -9.42 12.53
CA LEU A 434 -21.00 -9.12 13.95
C LEU A 434 -20.98 -7.60 14.18
N GLU A 435 -22.13 -7.03 14.52
CA GLU A 435 -22.31 -5.58 14.67
C GLU A 435 -21.36 -4.94 15.71
N PHE A 436 -20.99 -5.66 16.77
CA PHE A 436 -20.03 -5.12 17.76
C PHE A 436 -18.60 -5.00 17.20
N LEU A 437 -18.20 -5.87 16.27
CA LEU A 437 -16.93 -5.73 15.56
C LEU A 437 -17.01 -4.57 14.55
N GLU A 438 -18.15 -4.40 13.87
CA GLU A 438 -18.36 -3.24 13.00
C GLU A 438 -18.29 -1.93 13.78
N PHE A 439 -18.87 -1.88 14.98
CA PHE A 439 -18.81 -0.72 15.85
C PHE A 439 -17.37 -0.41 16.27
N GLN A 440 -16.61 -1.42 16.68
CA GLN A 440 -15.20 -1.23 17.04
C GLN A 440 -14.33 -0.80 15.84
N ALA A 441 -14.51 -1.42 14.67
CA ALA A 441 -13.80 -1.01 13.46
C ALA A 441 -14.15 0.43 13.04
N TRP A 442 -15.41 0.84 13.23
CA TRP A 442 -15.84 2.23 13.02
C TRP A 442 -15.15 3.20 13.99
N LEU A 443 -14.99 2.83 15.27
CA LEU A 443 -14.22 3.59 16.25
C LEU A 443 -12.72 3.69 15.92
N ASN A 444 -12.15 2.65 15.29
CA ASN A 444 -10.74 2.59 14.88
C ASN A 444 -10.48 3.22 13.50
N SER A 445 -11.51 3.63 12.77
CA SER A 445 -11.38 4.15 11.41
C SER A 445 -10.43 5.37 11.37
N GLU A 446 -9.56 5.41 10.36
CA GLU A 446 -8.59 6.50 10.22
C GLU A 446 -9.35 7.84 10.17
N PRO A 447 -9.09 8.76 11.12
CA PRO A 447 -9.83 10.00 11.15
C PRO A 447 -9.38 10.90 10.00
N ARG A 448 -10.30 11.76 9.54
CA ARG A 448 -9.91 12.96 8.82
C ARG A 448 -8.98 13.81 9.71
N GLN A 449 -8.32 14.80 9.13
CA GLN A 449 -7.60 15.81 9.91
C GLN A 449 -8.42 17.09 9.93
N ASP A 450 -8.48 17.75 11.08
CA ASP A 450 -9.05 19.10 11.23
C ASP A 450 -7.98 20.03 11.80
N VAL A 451 -6.94 20.28 11.00
CA VAL A 451 -5.77 21.08 11.41
C VAL A 451 -6.19 22.48 11.90
N GLU A 452 -7.22 23.06 11.28
CA GLU A 452 -7.77 24.34 11.72
C GLU A 452 -8.36 24.27 13.13
N SER A 453 -9.16 23.25 13.41
CA SER A 453 -9.70 23.02 14.75
C SER A 453 -8.58 22.78 15.77
N ASP A 454 -7.62 21.90 15.45
CA ASP A 454 -6.55 21.55 16.38
C ASP A 454 -5.71 22.77 16.80
N GLU A 455 -5.50 23.72 15.88
CA GLU A 455 -4.66 24.92 16.08
C GLU A 455 -5.42 26.16 16.57
N PHE A 456 -6.68 26.36 16.13
CA PHE A 456 -7.38 27.65 16.30
C PHE A 456 -8.72 27.55 17.04
N SER A 457 -9.23 26.34 17.30
CA SER A 457 -10.47 26.21 18.07
C SER A 457 -10.31 26.77 19.48
N ILE A 458 -11.33 27.48 19.95
CA ILE A 458 -11.43 27.95 21.34
C ILE A 458 -12.80 27.59 21.89
N LEU A 459 -12.88 27.39 23.21
CA LEU A 459 -14.16 27.25 23.89
C LEU A 459 -14.72 28.66 24.17
N PRO A 460 -15.94 29.00 23.70
CA PRO A 460 -16.57 30.27 24.02
C PRO A 460 -16.92 30.34 25.52
N GLU A 461 -16.93 31.55 26.09
CA GLU A 461 -17.26 31.73 27.52
C GLU A 461 -18.75 31.51 27.81
N ASP A 462 -19.61 31.86 26.85
CA ASP A 462 -21.05 31.66 26.89
C ASP A 462 -21.66 31.59 25.48
N VAL A 463 -22.93 31.18 25.41
CA VAL A 463 -23.65 30.98 24.14
C VAL A 463 -23.81 32.26 23.33
N SER A 464 -23.77 33.44 23.95
CA SER A 464 -23.86 34.70 23.23
C SER A 464 -22.62 34.97 22.37
N GLU A 465 -21.46 34.41 22.73
CA GLU A 465 -20.25 34.49 21.90
C GLU A 465 -20.35 33.68 20.60
N LEU A 466 -21.25 32.69 20.53
CA LEU A 466 -21.45 31.91 19.29
C LEU A 466 -21.91 32.80 18.14
N GLN A 467 -22.69 33.85 18.42
CA GLN A 467 -23.11 34.84 17.42
C GLN A 467 -21.95 35.68 16.86
N LEU A 468 -20.84 35.72 17.58
CA LEU A 468 -19.67 36.51 17.22
C LEU A 468 -18.66 35.73 16.39
N GLY A 469 -18.83 34.41 16.22
CA GLY A 469 -17.88 33.58 15.49
C GLY A 469 -18.51 32.54 14.59
N ASP A 470 -17.68 31.61 14.13
CA ASP A 470 -18.11 30.51 13.26
C ASP A 470 -18.15 29.22 14.08
N VAL A 471 -19.31 28.56 14.05
CA VAL A 471 -19.52 27.25 14.67
C VAL A 471 -19.76 26.25 13.55
N ARG A 472 -19.00 25.17 13.56
CA ARG A 472 -19.15 24.07 12.60
C ARG A 472 -18.91 22.72 13.27
N PRO A 473 -19.38 21.61 12.69
CA PRO A 473 -18.98 20.30 13.19
C PRO A 473 -17.48 20.11 12.99
N HIS A 474 -16.87 19.33 13.87
CA HIS A 474 -15.49 18.91 13.68
C HIS A 474 -15.36 18.11 12.38
N GLN A 475 -14.33 18.34 11.57
CA GLN A 475 -14.22 17.68 10.25
C GLN A 475 -14.03 16.15 10.36
N THR A 476 -13.64 15.69 11.55
CA THR A 476 -13.46 14.26 11.88
C THR A 476 -14.73 13.60 12.44
N LEU A 477 -15.82 14.36 12.59
CA LEU A 477 -17.10 13.87 13.08
C LEU A 477 -17.64 12.76 12.18
N LEU A 478 -17.96 11.62 12.79
CA LEU A 478 -18.73 10.53 12.18
C LEU A 478 -19.97 10.26 13.02
N LEU A 479 -21.09 10.00 12.35
CA LEU A 479 -22.37 9.64 12.96
C LEU A 479 -22.84 8.31 12.39
N ARG A 480 -23.25 7.37 13.26
CA ARG A 480 -23.84 6.10 12.84
C ARG A 480 -24.71 5.50 13.93
N GLU A 481 -25.78 4.80 13.53
CA GLU A 481 -26.62 4.01 14.44
C GLU A 481 -26.00 2.64 14.73
N PHE A 482 -26.08 2.20 15.98
CA PHE A 482 -25.73 0.85 16.42
C PHE A 482 -26.70 0.33 17.47
N HIS A 483 -26.88 -0.99 17.52
CA HIS A 483 -27.66 -1.64 18.57
C HIS A 483 -26.99 -1.48 19.95
N SER A 484 -27.78 -1.28 21.01
CA SER A 484 -27.25 -1.12 22.37
C SER A 484 -26.38 -2.30 22.83
N ALA A 485 -26.69 -3.53 22.37
CA ALA A 485 -25.87 -4.70 22.64
C ALA A 485 -24.44 -4.60 22.06
N ALA A 486 -24.28 -3.98 20.89
CA ALA A 486 -22.96 -3.73 20.29
C ALA A 486 -22.21 -2.65 21.07
N ILE A 487 -22.91 -1.56 21.43
CA ILE A 487 -22.36 -0.43 22.18
C ILE A 487 -21.86 -0.88 23.56
N SER A 488 -22.73 -1.52 24.35
CA SER A 488 -22.44 -1.98 25.71
C SER A 488 -21.30 -2.98 25.76
N ARG A 489 -21.10 -3.74 24.68
CA ARG A 489 -20.02 -4.72 24.58
C ARG A 489 -18.66 -4.08 24.34
N VAL A 490 -18.61 -2.92 23.67
CA VAL A 490 -17.36 -2.26 23.26
C VAL A 490 -16.97 -1.12 24.20
N LEU A 491 -17.94 -0.35 24.69
CA LEU A 491 -17.69 0.78 25.57
C LEU A 491 -18.01 0.44 27.03
N GLU A 492 -17.04 0.64 27.92
CA GLU A 492 -17.26 0.54 29.36
C GLU A 492 -18.26 1.61 29.84
N GLY A 493 -19.11 1.27 30.82
CA GLY A 493 -20.05 2.21 31.43
C GLY A 493 -21.41 2.33 30.73
N PHE A 494 -21.63 1.59 29.63
CA PHE A 494 -22.90 1.57 28.90
C PHE A 494 -23.71 0.29 29.10
N ASP A 495 -23.42 -0.50 30.15
CA ASP A 495 -24.07 -1.80 30.42
C ASP A 495 -25.58 -1.71 30.69
N GLU A 496 -26.11 -0.53 30.99
CA GLU A 496 -27.51 -0.30 31.37
C GLU A 496 -28.36 0.35 30.26
N LEU A 497 -27.89 0.36 29.00
CA LEU A 497 -28.69 0.86 27.88
C LEU A 497 -29.95 0.00 27.68
N GLU A 498 -31.08 0.65 27.40
CA GLU A 498 -32.28 -0.05 26.99
C GLU A 498 -32.06 -0.76 25.65
N GLU A 499 -32.82 -1.83 25.38
CA GLU A 499 -32.72 -2.56 24.11
C GLU A 499 -33.22 -1.66 22.97
N GLY A 500 -32.34 -1.32 22.02
CA GLY A 500 -32.68 -0.38 20.96
C GLY A 500 -31.51 0.00 20.05
N GLN A 501 -31.79 0.87 19.09
CA GLN A 501 -30.82 1.50 18.21
C GLN A 501 -30.51 2.90 18.73
N TYR A 502 -29.24 3.27 18.78
CA TYR A 502 -28.78 4.56 19.28
C TYR A 502 -27.88 5.21 18.25
N TRP A 503 -28.06 6.51 18.04
CA TRP A 503 -27.09 7.31 17.30
C TRP A 503 -25.84 7.48 18.13
N VAL A 504 -24.69 7.20 17.54
CA VAL A 504 -23.38 7.39 18.15
C VAL A 504 -22.60 8.40 17.34
N ALA A 505 -22.07 9.42 18.01
CA ALA A 505 -21.08 10.32 17.44
C ALA A 505 -19.67 9.88 17.83
N ARG A 506 -18.76 9.99 16.89
CA ARG A 506 -17.31 9.84 17.10
C ARG A 506 -16.60 11.06 16.56
N VAL A 507 -15.66 11.60 17.31
CA VAL A 507 -14.74 12.64 16.87
C VAL A 507 -13.32 12.30 17.31
N VAL A 508 -12.32 12.76 16.58
CA VAL A 508 -10.91 12.72 17.00
C VAL A 508 -10.44 14.14 17.23
N VAL A 509 -10.06 14.45 18.47
CA VAL A 509 -9.64 15.78 18.92
C VAL A 509 -8.21 15.64 19.45
N ARG A 510 -7.23 16.28 18.79
CA ARG A 510 -5.81 16.20 19.17
C ARG A 510 -5.27 14.78 19.34
N GLY A 511 -5.77 13.86 18.52
CA GLY A 511 -5.38 12.44 18.52
C GLY A 511 -6.21 11.54 19.43
N ASP A 512 -7.03 12.09 20.33
CA ASP A 512 -7.89 11.31 21.21
C ASP A 512 -9.26 11.06 20.57
N VAL A 513 -9.68 9.80 20.54
CA VAL A 513 -11.03 9.41 20.08
C VAL A 513 -12.04 9.69 21.20
N ARG A 514 -13.04 10.51 20.91
CA ARG A 514 -14.18 10.79 21.79
C ARG A 514 -15.45 10.21 21.18
N VAL A 515 -16.31 9.67 22.05
CA VAL A 515 -17.54 8.98 21.65
C VAL A 515 -18.69 9.45 22.53
N MET A 516 -19.83 9.76 21.91
CA MET A 516 -21.02 10.24 22.59
C MET A 516 -22.27 9.54 22.05
N LEU A 517 -23.16 9.12 22.93
CA LEU A 517 -24.51 8.70 22.54
C LEU A 517 -25.38 9.93 22.34
N LEU A 518 -26.07 9.98 21.21
CA LEU A 518 -26.91 11.11 20.86
C LEU A 518 -28.37 10.79 21.17
N ASP A 519 -29.01 11.71 21.86
CA ASP A 519 -30.47 11.80 21.84
C ASP A 519 -30.97 12.49 20.56
N GLU A 520 -32.27 12.67 20.44
CA GLU A 520 -32.88 13.31 19.27
C GLU A 520 -32.38 14.76 19.07
N THR A 521 -32.11 15.49 20.16
CA THR A 521 -31.67 16.89 20.13
C THR A 521 -30.23 17.00 19.65
N LEU A 522 -29.29 16.26 20.26
CA LEU A 522 -27.88 16.28 19.87
C LEU A 522 -27.68 15.79 18.45
N HIS A 523 -28.41 14.74 18.04
CA HIS A 523 -28.39 14.26 16.67
C HIS A 523 -28.92 15.32 15.70
N HIS A 524 -29.99 16.04 16.06
CA HIS A 524 -30.51 17.13 15.25
C HIS A 524 -29.46 18.23 15.05
N ILE A 525 -28.80 18.69 16.13
CA ILE A 525 -27.74 19.71 16.08
C ILE A 525 -26.58 19.29 15.18
N LEU A 526 -26.11 18.05 15.29
CA LEU A 526 -24.95 17.58 14.52
C LEU A 526 -25.24 17.29 13.04
N THR A 527 -26.50 17.05 12.68
CA THR A 527 -26.89 16.71 11.29
C THR A 527 -27.42 17.89 10.48
N HIS A 528 -27.91 18.93 11.14
CA HIS A 528 -28.52 20.09 10.47
C HIS A 528 -27.53 21.25 10.45
N THR A 529 -27.37 21.88 9.29
CA THR A 529 -26.53 23.09 9.14
C THR A 529 -26.97 24.15 10.13
N PHE A 530 -26.02 24.79 10.82
CA PHE A 530 -26.21 25.90 11.76
C PHE A 530 -27.08 27.03 11.15
N THR A 531 -28.40 26.91 11.26
CA THR A 531 -29.39 27.95 10.96
C THR A 531 -29.66 28.76 12.22
N ASP A 532 -30.07 30.02 12.12
CA ASP A 532 -30.29 30.94 13.25
C ASP A 532 -31.05 30.34 14.47
N ASP A 533 -31.88 29.32 14.27
CA ASP A 533 -32.64 28.60 15.30
C ASP A 533 -31.80 27.69 16.22
N PHE A 534 -30.50 27.42 15.94
CA PHE A 534 -29.71 26.49 16.77
C PHE A 534 -29.44 27.01 18.18
N LEU A 535 -29.46 28.34 18.38
CA LEU A 535 -29.22 28.98 19.68
C LEU A 535 -30.31 28.67 20.73
N GLU A 536 -31.42 28.03 20.33
CA GLU A 536 -32.43 27.55 21.29
C GLU A 536 -31.92 26.37 22.14
N PHE A 537 -30.84 25.71 21.73
CA PHE A 537 -30.23 24.55 22.40
C PHE A 537 -28.94 24.93 23.15
N GLU A 538 -29.02 25.95 24.01
CA GLU A 538 -27.86 26.56 24.67
C GLU A 538 -26.98 25.54 25.40
N ASP A 539 -27.58 24.66 26.20
CA ASP A 539 -26.86 23.70 27.03
C ASP A 539 -26.20 22.60 26.16
N GLU A 540 -26.94 22.06 25.19
CA GLU A 540 -26.47 21.00 24.30
C GLU A 540 -25.35 21.46 23.36
N LEU A 541 -25.39 22.72 22.90
CA LEU A 541 -24.31 23.30 22.11
C LEU A 541 -23.01 23.41 22.91
N MET A 542 -23.11 23.89 24.15
CA MET A 542 -21.94 24.04 25.01
C MET A 542 -21.35 22.68 25.37
N GLU A 543 -22.18 21.67 25.60
CA GLU A 543 -21.72 20.28 25.78
C GLU A 543 -20.95 19.79 24.54
N LEU A 544 -21.51 19.95 23.33
CA LEU A 544 -20.85 19.49 22.11
C LEU A 544 -19.54 20.25 21.81
N LEU A 545 -19.44 21.53 22.20
CA LEU A 545 -18.22 22.33 22.08
C LEU A 545 -17.15 21.92 23.10
N ASP A 546 -17.54 21.67 24.36
CA ASP A 546 -16.62 21.21 25.42
C ASP A 546 -16.06 19.82 25.10
N GLU A 547 -16.93 18.95 24.59
CA GLU A 547 -16.57 17.62 24.13
C GLU A 547 -15.90 17.61 22.73
N GLY A 548 -15.83 18.76 22.04
CA GLY A 548 -15.08 18.94 20.80
C GLY A 548 -15.72 18.33 19.54
N PHE A 549 -16.99 17.96 19.62
CA PHE A 549 -17.80 17.55 18.46
C PHE A 549 -18.14 18.74 17.57
N LEU A 550 -18.22 19.94 18.16
CA LEU A 550 -18.31 21.21 17.47
C LEU A 550 -17.00 22.00 17.63
N VAL A 551 -16.74 22.85 16.65
CA VAL A 551 -15.59 23.73 16.57
C VAL A 551 -16.09 25.16 16.53
N TYR A 552 -15.64 25.98 17.48
CA TYR A 552 -15.86 27.42 17.46
C TYR A 552 -14.56 28.15 17.13
N THR A 553 -14.62 29.03 16.14
CA THR A 553 -13.51 29.94 15.80
C THR A 553 -13.95 31.39 15.91
N ARG A 554 -13.16 32.21 16.60
CA ARG A 554 -13.44 33.63 16.78
C ARG A 554 -12.83 34.45 15.64
N PRO A 555 -13.58 35.33 14.95
CA PRO A 555 -13.03 36.17 13.91
C PRO A 555 -11.99 37.14 14.49
N VAL A 556 -10.82 37.18 13.86
CA VAL A 556 -9.67 37.98 14.28
C VAL A 556 -9.94 39.49 14.16
N PHE A 557 -10.85 39.90 13.26
CA PHE A 557 -11.26 41.28 13.10
C PHE A 557 -12.76 41.39 13.31
N PRO A 558 -13.25 42.24 14.24
CA PRO A 558 -14.66 42.55 14.31
C PRO A 558 -15.06 43.10 12.94
N ASN A 559 -16.06 42.46 12.33
CA ASN A 559 -16.59 42.87 11.04
C ASN A 559 -16.87 44.38 11.10
N PRO A 560 -16.20 45.23 10.29
CA PRO A 560 -16.48 46.65 10.29
C PRO A 560 -17.87 46.83 9.70
N GLN A 561 -18.88 46.88 10.59
CA GLN A 561 -20.28 47.13 10.25
C GLN A 561 -20.46 48.46 9.51
#